data_AF-A0A4R2J6G5-F1
#
_entry.id   AF-A0A4R2J6G5-F1
#
_cell.length_a   1.000
_cell.length_b   1.000
_cell.length_c   1.000
_cell.angle_alpha   90.00
_cell.angle_beta   90.00
_cell.angle_gamma   90.00
#
_symmetry.space_group_name_H-M   'P 1'
#
loop_
_entity.id
_entity.type
_entity.pdbx_description
1 polymer ?
#
loop_
_entity_poly.entity_id
_entity_poly.type
_entity_poly.pdbx_seq_one_letter_code
_entity_poly.pdbx_strand_id
1 'polypeptide(L)'
;MTTDMADDVAARVDDQRRMATLLAAVNRLPRNERVALAMCVWSEVSYSDAAAVLGITEGSVRARVSKAKARLTKLLDGAPAERQVVPLTTQPEDR
;
A
#
# COMPACT_ATOMS: atom_id res chain seq x y z
N MET A 1 24.54 25.54 13.20
CA MET A 1 23.14 25.46 12.73
C MET A 1 23.06 24.48 11.54
N THR A 2 23.50 23.24 11.75
CA THR A 2 23.66 22.20 10.68
C THR A 2 22.97 20.88 11.03
N THR A 3 22.48 20.75 12.26
CA THR A 3 21.78 19.55 12.75
C THR A 3 20.42 19.38 12.08
N ASP A 4 19.72 20.49 11.82
CA ASP A 4 18.36 20.48 11.26
C ASP A 4 18.30 19.90 9.84
N MET A 5 19.24 20.28 8.96
CA MET A 5 19.28 19.76 7.58
C MET A 5 19.67 18.28 7.50
N ALA A 6 20.46 17.77 8.44
CA ALA A 6 20.88 16.36 8.46
C ALA A 6 19.71 15.45 8.87
N ASP A 7 18.94 15.86 9.87
CA ASP A 7 17.74 15.14 10.32
C ASP A 7 16.64 15.15 9.23
N ASP A 8 16.48 16.28 8.54
CA ASP A 8 15.52 16.44 7.44
C ASP A 8 15.86 15.56 6.21
N VAL A 9 17.15 15.33 5.95
CA VAL A 9 17.60 14.44 4.87
C VAL A 9 17.45 12.99 5.29
N ALA A 10 17.76 12.64 6.54
CA ALA A 10 17.57 11.29 7.07
C ALA A 10 16.09 10.86 7.01
N ALA A 11 15.18 11.72 7.45
CA ALA A 11 13.74 11.47 7.38
C ALA A 11 13.25 11.22 5.93
N ARG A 12 13.69 12.04 4.98
CA ARG A 12 13.33 11.86 3.55
C ARG A 12 13.87 10.55 2.97
N VAL A 13 15.10 10.17 3.33
CA VAL A 13 15.72 8.91 2.87
C VAL A 13 14.98 7.70 3.46
N ASP A 14 14.55 7.77 4.72
CA ASP A 14 13.78 6.71 5.36
C ASP A 14 12.37 6.57 4.76
N ASP A 15 11.70 7.68 4.45
CA ASP A 15 10.44 7.68 3.72
C ASP A 15 10.56 7.01 2.34
N GLN A 16 11.63 7.32 1.60
CA GLN A 16 11.90 6.68 0.30
C GLN A 16 12.14 5.17 0.44
N ARG A 17 12.92 4.74 1.44
CA ARG A 17 13.16 3.31 1.72
C ARG A 17 11.87 2.59 2.10
N ARG A 18 11.04 3.22 2.92
CA ARG A 18 9.73 2.67 3.32
C ARG A 18 8.81 2.53 2.12
N MET A 19 8.73 3.54 1.27
CA MET A 19 7.91 3.49 0.05
C MET A 19 8.40 2.39 -0.90
N ALA A 20 9.71 2.27 -1.12
CA ALA A 20 10.29 1.21 -1.93
C ALA A 20 9.95 -0.20 -1.37
N THR A 21 9.98 -0.36 -0.04
CA THR A 21 9.62 -1.61 0.63
C THR A 21 8.13 -1.95 0.44
N LEU A 22 7.24 -0.96 0.58
CA LEU A 22 5.80 -1.12 0.33
C LEU A 22 5.52 -1.54 -1.11
N LEU A 23 6.12 -0.84 -2.09
CA LEU A 23 5.96 -1.16 -3.51
C LEU A 23 6.48 -2.56 -3.84
N ALA A 24 7.63 -2.95 -3.29
CA ALA A 24 8.16 -4.29 -3.44
C ALA A 24 7.22 -5.35 -2.84
N ALA A 25 6.66 -5.11 -1.65
CA ALA A 25 5.71 -6.02 -1.02
C ALA A 25 4.43 -6.20 -1.85
N VAL A 26 3.86 -5.10 -2.36
CA VAL A 26 2.70 -5.14 -3.27
C VAL A 26 3.03 -5.92 -4.55
N ASN A 27 4.23 -5.73 -5.11
CA ASN A 27 4.67 -6.44 -6.31
C ASN A 27 4.86 -7.94 -6.11
N ARG A 28 5.06 -8.40 -4.87
CA ARG A 28 5.12 -9.84 -4.52
C ARG A 28 3.73 -10.48 -4.36
N LEU A 29 2.64 -9.71 -4.35
CA LEU A 29 1.31 -10.28 -4.29
C LEU A 29 0.95 -11.01 -5.59
N PRO A 30 0.29 -12.18 -5.52
CA PRO A 30 -0.35 -12.80 -6.66
C PRO A 30 -1.25 -11.80 -7.41
N ARG A 31 -1.25 -11.86 -8.75
CA ARG A 31 -1.96 -10.89 -9.60
C ARG A 31 -3.44 -10.75 -9.23
N ASN A 32 -4.11 -11.86 -8.97
CA ASN A 32 -5.52 -11.91 -8.58
C ASN A 32 -5.80 -11.22 -7.23
N GLU A 33 -4.89 -11.34 -6.27
CA GLU A 33 -4.98 -10.68 -4.97
C GLU A 33 -4.71 -9.17 -5.10
N ARG A 34 -3.70 -8.80 -5.87
CA ARG A 34 -3.34 -7.39 -6.15
C ARG A 34 -4.46 -6.62 -6.84
N VAL A 35 -5.07 -7.21 -7.86
CA VAL A 35 -6.19 -6.59 -8.59
C VAL A 35 -7.40 -6.40 -7.67
N ALA A 36 -7.75 -7.39 -6.85
CA ALA A 36 -8.85 -7.26 -5.89
C ALA A 36 -8.57 -6.18 -4.83
N LEU A 37 -7.33 -6.09 -4.35
CA LEU A 37 -6.90 -5.03 -3.42
C LEU A 37 -6.99 -3.65 -4.08
N ALA A 38 -6.50 -3.49 -5.31
CA ALA A 38 -6.51 -2.22 -6.03
C ALA A 38 -7.92 -1.70 -6.27
N MET A 39 -8.86 -2.57 -6.66
CA MET A 39 -10.25 -2.17 -6.85
C MET A 39 -10.93 -1.80 -5.53
N CYS A 40 -10.88 -2.67 -4.52
CA CYS A 40 -11.71 -2.47 -3.33
C CYS A 40 -11.10 -1.56 -2.27
N VAL A 41 -9.77 -1.38 -2.25
CA VAL A 41 -9.09 -0.58 -1.22
C VAL A 41 -8.60 0.75 -1.77
N TRP A 42 -8.03 0.79 -2.97
CA TRP A 42 -7.53 2.05 -3.55
C TRP A 42 -8.58 2.77 -4.38
N SER A 43 -9.42 2.01 -5.08
CA SER A 43 -10.48 2.58 -5.95
C SER A 43 -11.85 2.55 -5.27
N GLU A 44 -11.92 2.08 -4.01
CA GLU A 44 -13.14 1.99 -3.18
C GLU A 44 -14.34 1.29 -3.86
N VAL A 45 -14.08 0.43 -4.83
CA VAL A 45 -15.11 -0.34 -5.54
C VAL A 45 -15.72 -1.38 -4.60
N SER A 46 -17.05 -1.47 -4.58
CA SER A 46 -17.78 -2.44 -3.78
C SER A 46 -17.37 -3.89 -4.12
N TYR A 47 -17.54 -4.82 -3.17
CA TYR A 47 -17.23 -6.23 -3.45
C TYR A 47 -18.12 -6.84 -4.53
N SER A 48 -19.37 -6.38 -4.66
CA SER A 48 -20.32 -6.80 -5.69
C SER A 48 -19.89 -6.36 -7.08
N ASP A 49 -19.49 -5.10 -7.23
CA ASP A 49 -19.07 -4.56 -8.53
C ASP A 49 -17.73 -5.17 -8.95
N ALA A 50 -16.79 -5.32 -8.00
CA ALA A 50 -15.53 -6.01 -8.25
C ALA A 50 -15.76 -7.47 -8.65
N ALA A 51 -16.75 -8.15 -8.06
CA ALA A 51 -17.13 -9.51 -8.43
C ALA A 51 -17.66 -9.59 -9.87
N ALA A 52 -18.51 -8.65 -10.25
CA ALA A 52 -19.05 -8.54 -11.60
C ALA A 52 -17.94 -8.28 -12.64
N VAL A 53 -17.02 -7.34 -12.37
CA VAL A 53 -15.88 -7.02 -13.25
C VAL A 53 -14.92 -8.21 -13.40
N LEU A 54 -14.67 -8.96 -12.32
CA LEU A 54 -13.74 -10.08 -12.33
C LEU A 54 -14.36 -11.41 -12.77
N GLY A 55 -15.68 -11.49 -12.93
CA GLY A 55 -16.39 -12.73 -13.26
C GLY A 55 -16.26 -13.81 -12.18
N ILE A 56 -16.27 -13.42 -10.89
CA ILE A 56 -16.15 -14.35 -9.75
C ILE A 56 -17.22 -14.04 -8.69
N THR A 57 -17.32 -14.86 -7.63
CA THR A 57 -18.23 -14.60 -6.51
C THR A 57 -17.70 -13.49 -5.58
N GLU A 58 -18.60 -12.73 -4.94
CA GLU A 58 -18.23 -11.75 -3.90
C GLU A 58 -17.41 -12.37 -2.77
N GLY A 59 -17.75 -13.61 -2.36
CA GLY A 59 -16.96 -14.36 -1.37
C GLY A 59 -15.51 -14.58 -1.82
N SER A 60 -15.29 -14.82 -3.12
CA SER A 60 -13.94 -14.94 -3.69
C SER A 60 -13.19 -13.61 -3.71
N VAL A 61 -13.87 -12.49 -3.98
CA VAL A 61 -13.28 -11.15 -3.88
C VAL A 61 -12.83 -10.88 -2.45
N ARG A 62 -13.71 -11.07 -1.47
CA ARG A 62 -13.41 -10.89 -0.04
C ARG A 62 -12.23 -11.76 0.39
N ALA A 63 -12.20 -13.02 -0.03
CA ALA A 63 -11.09 -13.93 0.28
C ALA A 63 -9.76 -13.45 -0.33
N ARG A 64 -9.76 -12.92 -1.56
CA ARG A 64 -8.56 -12.37 -2.20
C ARG A 64 -8.07 -11.11 -1.49
N VAL A 65 -8.96 -10.18 -1.12
CA VAL A 65 -8.60 -8.98 -0.36
C VAL A 65 -8.03 -9.34 1.02
N SER A 66 -8.66 -10.28 1.72
CA SER A 66 -8.17 -10.76 3.02
C SER A 66 -6.77 -11.38 2.91
N LYS A 67 -6.55 -12.25 1.91
CA LYS A 67 -5.24 -12.86 1.64
C LYS A 67 -4.17 -11.82 1.27
N ALA A 68 -4.53 -10.83 0.43
CA ALA A 68 -3.63 -9.72 0.10
C ALA A 68 -3.17 -8.99 1.37
N LYS A 69 -4.11 -8.56 2.22
CA LYS A 69 -3.82 -7.88 3.49
C LYS A 69 -2.92 -8.72 4.40
N ALA A 70 -3.27 -9.99 4.62
CA ALA A 70 -2.48 -10.90 5.45
C ALA A 70 -1.06 -11.12 4.90
N ARG A 71 -0.89 -11.22 3.59
CA ARG A 71 0.44 -11.32 2.96
C ARG A 71 1.24 -10.04 3.10
N LEU A 72 0.62 -8.87 2.88
CA LEU A 72 1.29 -7.59 3.06
C LEU A 72 1.75 -7.41 4.50
N THR A 73 0.90 -7.71 5.48
CA THR A 73 1.29 -7.72 6.90
C THR A 73 2.52 -8.59 7.12
N LYS A 74 2.54 -9.85 6.66
CA LYS A 74 3.70 -10.74 6.81
C LYS A 74 4.97 -10.23 6.09
N LEU A 75 4.82 -9.61 4.92
CA LEU A 75 5.94 -9.08 4.13
C LEU A 75 6.53 -7.82 4.76
N LEU A 76 5.71 -7.04 5.47
CA LEU A 76 6.08 -5.75 6.05
C LEU A 76 6.46 -5.86 7.53
N ASP A 77 5.92 -6.81 8.29
CA ASP A 77 6.30 -7.07 9.69
C ASP A 77 7.74 -7.62 9.80
N GLY A 78 8.33 -8.09 8.70
CA GLY A 78 9.75 -8.41 8.60
C GLY A 78 10.66 -7.21 8.30
N ALA A 79 10.09 -6.01 8.08
CA ALA A 79 10.81 -4.76 7.98
C ALA A 79 10.64 -3.98 9.29
N PRO A 80 11.68 -3.36 9.87
CA PRO A 80 11.53 -2.57 11.09
C PRO A 80 10.51 -1.46 10.83
N ALA A 81 9.34 -1.59 11.47
CA ALA A 81 8.22 -0.70 11.32
C ALA A 81 8.28 0.42 12.36
N GLU A 82 8.96 1.52 12.06
CA GLU A 82 8.55 2.79 12.65
C GLU A 82 7.24 3.17 12.01
N ARG A 83 6.14 3.03 12.74
CA ARG A 83 4.79 3.32 12.27
C ARG A 83 4.60 4.84 12.19
N GLN A 84 4.81 5.41 11.02
CA GLN A 84 4.38 6.76 10.68
C GLN A 84 3.78 6.71 9.28
N VAL A 85 2.45 6.62 9.23
CA VAL A 85 1.69 6.88 8.01
C VAL A 85 1.77 8.38 7.81
N VAL A 86 2.78 8.85 7.08
CA VAL A 86 2.84 10.23 6.62
C VAL A 86 1.69 10.40 5.63
N PRO A 87 0.82 11.41 5.80
CA PRO A 87 -0.18 11.70 4.79
C PRO A 87 0.53 11.90 3.45
N LEU A 88 0.03 11.24 2.40
CA LEU A 88 0.37 11.57 1.01
C LEU A 88 -0.08 13.01 0.77
N THR A 89 0.71 13.97 1.21
CA THR A 89 0.63 15.36 0.77
C THR A 89 1.09 15.34 -0.68
N THR A 90 0.14 15.09 -1.57
CA THR A 90 0.17 15.70 -2.87
C THR A 90 0.19 17.20 -2.59
N GLN A 91 1.36 17.81 -2.71
CA GLN A 91 1.45 19.26 -2.81
C GLN A 91 0.54 19.66 -3.97
N PRO A 92 -0.46 20.54 -3.76
CA PRO A 92 -1.01 21.27 -4.88
C PRO A 92 0.09 22.18 -5.41
N GLU A 93 0.55 21.82 -6.59
CA GLU A 93 1.32 22.65 -7.50
C GLU A 93 0.50 23.90 -7.86
N ASP A 94 1.20 25.04 -7.94
CA ASP A 94 0.79 26.36 -8.45
C ASP A 94 -0.14 27.27 -7.62
N ARG A 95 0.46 28.28 -6.95
CA ARG A 95 0.12 29.70 -7.20
C ARG A 95 1.20 30.68 -6.75
#